data_AF-A0A2A5DKA5-F1
#
_entry.id   AF-A0A2A5DKA5-F1
#
_cell.length_a   1.000
_cell.length_b   1.000
_cell.length_c   1.000
_cell.angle_alpha   90.00
_cell.angle_beta   90.00
_cell.angle_gamma   90.00
#
_symmetry.space_group_name_H-M   'P 1'
#
loop_
_entity.id
_entity.type
_entity.pdbx_description
1 polymer ?
#
loop_
_entity_poly.entity_id
_entity_poly.type
_entity_poly.pdbx_seq_one_letter_code
_entity_poly.pdbx_strand_id
1 'polypeptide(L)'
;MNHGLTSHNLEVIGGILGTLAPKITQVDLFGSRSTGNYRPNSDVDILLHGNLNQEEIDRLWTLFHESNLPLSVDITSYELTHYAPLKAHMDRVRKTLFTQQELLDFQAETSSDSDFDTFVKKTAKRVQGEDK
;
A
#
# COMPACT_ATOMS: atom_id res chain seq x y z
N MET A 1 -9.08 -7.36 12.02
CA MET A 1 -9.17 -8.21 10.81
C MET A 1 -7.88 -9.00 10.69
N ASN A 2 -7.93 -10.30 10.38
CA ASN A 2 -6.70 -11.07 10.18
C ASN A 2 -6.35 -11.11 8.69
N HIS A 3 -5.52 -10.18 8.22
CA HIS A 3 -5.02 -10.09 6.84
C HIS A 3 -3.58 -10.58 6.69
N GLY A 4 -2.94 -11.03 7.77
CA GLY A 4 -1.58 -11.57 7.77
C GLY A 4 -0.50 -10.59 7.36
N LEU A 5 -0.73 -9.29 7.57
CA LEU A 5 0.30 -8.25 7.41
C LEU A 5 0.80 -7.90 8.81
N THR A 6 2.11 -7.89 8.98
CA THR A 6 2.74 -7.46 10.23
C THR A 6 2.66 -5.95 10.38
N SER A 7 2.88 -5.41 11.59
CA SER A 7 2.99 -3.96 11.80
C SER A 7 4.02 -3.32 10.88
N HIS A 8 5.16 -3.99 10.67
CA HIS A 8 6.18 -3.51 9.74
C HIS A 8 5.69 -3.47 8.29
N ASN A 9 4.92 -4.46 7.83
CA ASN A 9 4.32 -4.40 6.50
C ASN A 9 3.35 -3.21 6.38
N LEU A 10 2.54 -2.97 7.39
CA LEU A 10 1.59 -1.86 7.42
C LEU A 10 2.31 -0.50 7.43
N GLU A 11 3.40 -0.36 8.18
CA GLU A 11 4.23 0.85 8.19
C GLU A 11 4.82 1.15 6.81
N VAL A 12 5.40 0.15 6.14
CA VAL A 12 5.98 0.32 4.80
C VAL A 12 4.89 0.68 3.78
N ILE A 13 3.75 -0.03 3.80
CA ILE A 13 2.62 0.23 2.90
C ILE A 13 2.05 1.63 3.15
N GLY A 14 1.78 1.98 4.41
CA GLY A 14 1.26 3.27 4.81
C GLY A 14 2.20 4.42 4.44
N GLY A 15 3.50 4.27 4.66
CA GLY A 15 4.51 5.26 4.28
C GLY A 15 4.60 5.51 2.77
N ILE A 16 4.54 4.45 1.95
CA ILE A 16 4.55 4.57 0.49
C ILE A 16 3.26 5.24 0.00
N LEU A 17 2.09 4.78 0.45
CA LEU A 17 0.80 5.38 0.08
C LEU A 17 0.66 6.82 0.59
N GLY A 18 1.26 7.14 1.74
CA GLY A 18 1.31 8.47 2.34
C GLY A 18 1.90 9.54 1.42
N THR A 19 2.75 9.17 0.46
CA THR A 19 3.30 10.10 -0.56
C THR A 19 2.24 10.79 -1.42
N LEU A 20 1.06 10.16 -1.52
CA LEU A 20 -0.09 10.66 -2.28
C LEU A 20 -1.34 10.79 -1.38
N ALA A 21 -1.18 10.86 -0.06
CA ALA A 21 -2.28 10.95 0.90
C ALA A 21 -3.36 11.99 0.56
N PRO A 22 -3.02 13.22 0.08
CA PRO A 22 -4.04 14.21 -0.29
C PRO A 22 -4.97 13.77 -1.43
N LYS A 23 -4.56 12.78 -2.24
CA LYS A 23 -5.32 12.26 -3.38
C LYS A 23 -6.04 10.95 -3.09
N ILE A 24 -5.64 10.24 -2.04
CA ILE A 24 -6.22 8.96 -1.62
C ILE A 24 -7.24 9.22 -0.52
N THR A 25 -8.51 8.90 -0.76
CA THR A 25 -9.58 9.07 0.22
C THR A 25 -9.76 7.84 1.11
N GLN A 26 -9.42 6.66 0.60
CA GLN A 26 -9.49 5.40 1.32
C GLN A 26 -8.60 4.34 0.65
N VAL A 27 -8.03 3.45 1.46
CA VAL A 27 -7.29 2.26 1.02
C VAL A 27 -8.00 1.04 1.57
N ASP A 28 -8.40 0.13 0.69
CA ASP A 28 -8.94 -1.15 1.08
C ASP A 28 -8.02 -2.30 0.63
N LEU A 29 -7.99 -3.37 1.40
CA LEU A 29 -7.58 -4.68 0.92
C LEU A 29 -8.72 -5.31 0.12
N PHE A 30 -8.38 -5.99 -0.96
CA PHE A 30 -9.25 -6.96 -1.61
C PHE A 30 -8.57 -8.32 -1.74
N GLY A 31 -9.12 -9.20 -2.59
CA GLY A 31 -8.50 -10.48 -2.91
C GLY A 31 -8.36 -11.45 -1.73
N SER A 32 -7.25 -12.19 -1.72
CA SER A 32 -7.07 -13.33 -0.81
C SER A 32 -6.94 -12.88 0.66
N ARG A 33 -6.27 -11.75 0.90
CA ARG A 33 -6.04 -11.19 2.25
C ARG A 33 -7.31 -10.59 2.85
N SER A 34 -8.20 -10.00 2.05
CA SER A 34 -9.47 -9.47 2.55
C SER A 34 -10.48 -10.57 2.92
N THR A 35 -10.38 -11.73 2.27
CA THR A 35 -11.26 -12.90 2.49
C THR A 35 -10.71 -13.91 3.49
N GLY A 36 -9.46 -13.75 3.94
CA GLY A 36 -8.79 -14.66 4.87
C GLY A 36 -8.24 -15.95 4.24
N ASN A 37 -8.31 -16.09 2.91
CA ASN A 37 -7.82 -17.25 2.17
C ASN A 37 -6.38 -17.07 1.65
N TYR A 38 -5.62 -16.15 2.25
CA TYR A 38 -4.24 -15.85 1.84
C TYR A 38 -3.26 -16.92 2.33
N ARG A 39 -2.16 -17.05 1.59
CA ARG A 39 -0.96 -17.79 2.00
C ARG A 39 0.09 -16.78 2.50
N PRO A 40 1.13 -17.22 3.23
CA PRO A 40 2.17 -16.31 3.72
C PRO A 40 2.78 -15.42 2.63
N ASN A 41 2.97 -15.96 1.43
CA ASN A 41 3.54 -15.29 0.26
C ASN A 41 2.48 -14.74 -0.73
N SER A 42 1.20 -14.71 -0.36
CA SER A 42 0.18 -14.10 -1.21
C SER A 42 0.43 -12.61 -1.38
N ASP A 43 0.17 -12.11 -2.58
CA ASP A 43 0.25 -10.70 -2.91
C ASP A 43 -0.68 -9.86 -2.01
N VAL A 44 -0.38 -8.58 -1.90
CA VAL A 44 -1.22 -7.60 -1.21
C VAL A 44 -2.02 -6.84 -2.25
N ASP A 45 -3.26 -7.29 -2.46
CA ASP A 45 -4.22 -6.66 -3.35
C ASP A 45 -4.77 -5.37 -2.70
N ILE A 46 -4.31 -4.20 -3.17
CA ILE A 46 -4.72 -2.88 -2.67
C ILE A 46 -5.69 -2.21 -3.64
N LEU A 47 -6.84 -1.80 -3.12
CA LEU A 47 -7.81 -0.96 -3.81
C LEU A 47 -7.72 0.47 -3.28
N LEU A 48 -7.37 1.40 -4.17
CA LEU A 48 -7.31 2.83 -3.87
C LEU A 48 -8.60 3.50 -4.32
N HIS A 49 -9.14 4.35 -3.45
CA HIS A 49 -10.20 5.31 -3.77
C HIS A 49 -9.62 6.71 -3.74
N GLY A 50 -10.09 7.57 -4.64
CA GLY A 50 -9.68 8.97 -4.72
C GLY A 50 -9.42 9.45 -6.13
N ASN A 51 -8.77 10.61 -6.24
CA ASN A 51 -8.50 11.26 -7.51
C ASN A 51 -7.06 11.02 -7.96
N LEU A 52 -6.77 9.77 -8.29
CA LEU A 52 -5.48 9.32 -8.81
C LEU A 52 -5.53 9.18 -10.33
N ASN A 53 -4.49 9.61 -11.01
CA ASN A 53 -4.28 9.31 -12.42
C ASN A 53 -3.34 8.10 -12.61
N GLN A 54 -3.19 7.63 -13.85
CA GLN A 54 -2.36 6.45 -14.13
C GLN A 54 -0.88 6.66 -13.76
N GLU A 55 -0.31 7.85 -14.00
CA GLU A 55 1.09 8.18 -13.67
C GLU A 55 1.36 8.04 -12.16
N GLU A 56 0.39 8.41 -11.33
CA GLU A 56 0.46 8.28 -9.88
C GLU A 56 0.36 6.83 -9.41
N ILE A 57 -0.48 6.03 -10.06
CA ILE A 57 -0.54 4.58 -9.82
C ILE A 57 0.80 3.92 -10.19
N ASP A 58 1.37 4.27 -11.35
CA ASP A 58 2.65 3.74 -11.82
C ASP A 58 3.81 4.15 -10.89
N ARG A 59 3.76 5.38 -10.36
CA ARG A 59 4.71 5.84 -9.33
C ARG A 59 4.61 5.01 -8.06
N LEU A 60 3.40 4.76 -7.54
CA LEU A 60 3.23 3.92 -6.35
C LEU A 60 3.73 2.50 -6.60
N TRP A 61 3.42 1.93 -7.77
CA TRP A 61 3.90 0.61 -8.18
C TRP A 61 5.44 0.54 -8.14
N THR A 62 6.09 1.57 -8.68
CA THR A 62 7.57 1.70 -8.66
C THR A 62 8.10 1.74 -7.22
N LEU A 63 7.50 2.56 -6.35
CA LEU A 63 7.91 2.66 -4.94
C LEU A 63 7.75 1.33 -4.17
N PHE A 64 6.68 0.58 -4.44
CA PHE A 64 6.50 -0.74 -3.85
C PHE A 64 7.56 -1.73 -4.35
N HIS A 65 7.84 -1.73 -5.65
CA HIS A 65 8.84 -2.61 -6.26
C HIS A 65 10.26 -2.34 -5.74
N GLU A 66 10.57 -1.08 -5.41
CA GLU A 66 11.87 -0.67 -4.86
C GLU A 66 11.97 -0.81 -3.33
N SER A 67 10.87 -1.14 -2.64
CA SER A 67 10.84 -1.29 -1.17
C SER A 67 11.38 -2.64 -0.70
N ASN A 68 11.75 -2.77 0.58
CA ASN A 68 12.05 -4.07 1.23
C ASN A 68 10.77 -4.80 1.68
N LEU A 69 9.59 -4.44 1.19
CA LEU A 69 8.40 -5.21 1.52
C LEU A 69 8.58 -6.63 0.95
N PRO A 70 8.57 -7.69 1.78
CA PRO A 70 8.83 -9.05 1.30
C PRO A 70 7.62 -9.67 0.57
N LEU A 71 6.64 -8.85 0.22
CA LEU A 71 5.37 -9.22 -0.41
C LEU A 71 5.19 -8.33 -1.63
N SER A 72 4.74 -8.90 -2.75
CA SER A 72 4.31 -8.12 -3.89
C SER A 72 3.03 -7.34 -3.55
N VAL A 73 2.85 -6.19 -4.18
CA VAL A 73 1.66 -5.35 -4.02
C VAL A 73 1.04 -5.12 -5.37
N ASP A 74 -0.23 -5.48 -5.51
CA ASP A 74 -1.02 -5.20 -6.71
C ASP A 74 -1.94 -4.02 -6.42
N ILE A 75 -1.75 -2.91 -7.15
CA ILE A 75 -2.50 -1.67 -6.95
C ILE A 75 -3.61 -1.60 -7.99
N THR A 76 -4.83 -1.37 -7.52
CA THR A 76 -5.99 -1.10 -8.36
C THR A 76 -6.63 0.22 -7.94
N SER A 77 -6.90 1.12 -8.89
CA SER A 77 -7.76 2.29 -8.65
C SER A 77 -9.22 1.91 -8.89
N TYR A 78 -10.10 2.21 -7.94
CA TYR A 78 -11.53 1.96 -8.06
C TYR A 78 -12.17 2.84 -9.16
N GLU A 79 -11.71 4.09 -9.28
CA GLU A 79 -12.19 5.10 -10.22
C GLU A 79 -11.80 4.78 -11.66
N LEU A 80 -10.58 4.27 -11.87
CA LEU A 80 -10.09 3.85 -13.19
C LEU A 80 -10.59 2.46 -13.60
N THR A 81 -11.18 1.70 -12.66
CA THR A 81 -11.79 0.39 -12.97
C THR A 81 -13.20 0.59 -13.54
N HIS A 82 -13.39 0.18 -14.79
CA HIS A 82 -14.68 0.30 -15.51
C HIS A 82 -15.48 -1.00 -15.63
N TYR A 83 -14.86 -2.17 -15.37
CA TYR A 83 -15.54 -3.45 -15.51
C TYR A 83 -16.48 -3.69 -14.31
N ALA A 84 -17.78 -3.51 -14.53
CA ALA A 84 -18.80 -3.55 -13.48
C ALA A 84 -18.81 -4.84 -12.62
N PRO A 85 -18.66 -6.06 -13.18
CA PRO A 85 -18.59 -7.27 -12.37
C PRO A 85 -17.41 -7.30 -11.39
N LEU A 86 -16.25 -6.74 -11.79
CA LEU A 86 -15.10 -6.62 -10.89
C LEU A 86 -15.35 -5.60 -9.78
N LYS A 87 -15.94 -4.43 -10.10
CA LYS A 87 -16.32 -3.45 -9.07
C LYS A 87 -17.29 -4.05 -8.05
N ALA A 88 -18.32 -4.74 -8.51
CA ALA A 88 -19.30 -5.40 -7.63
C ALA A 88 -18.65 -6.46 -6.74
N HIS A 89 -17.65 -7.19 -7.26
CA HIS A 89 -16.86 -8.10 -6.44
C HIS A 89 -16.07 -7.37 -5.36
N MET A 90 -15.34 -6.31 -5.73
CA MET A 90 -14.60 -5.45 -4.80
C MET A 90 -15.52 -4.88 -3.72
N ASP A 91 -16.67 -4.30 -4.08
CA ASP A 91 -17.65 -3.75 -3.15
C ASP A 91 -18.07 -4.76 -2.07
N ARG A 92 -18.23 -6.03 -2.46
CA ARG A 92 -18.66 -7.10 -1.56
C ARG A 92 -17.56 -7.56 -0.61
N VAL A 93 -16.31 -7.63 -1.08
CA VAL A 93 -15.23 -8.33 -0.36
C VAL A 93 -14.17 -7.40 0.22
N ARG A 94 -14.14 -6.13 -0.19
CA ARG A 94 -13.11 -5.19 0.25
C ARG A 94 -13.20 -4.92 1.74
N LYS A 95 -12.07 -4.50 2.27
CA LYS A 95 -11.84 -4.38 3.70
C LYS A 95 -10.89 -3.22 3.96
N THR A 96 -11.35 -2.19 4.66
CA THR A 96 -10.56 -0.99 4.91
C THR A 96 -9.26 -1.31 5.64
N LEU A 97 -8.18 -0.79 5.05
CA LEU A 97 -6.82 -0.91 5.54
C LEU A 97 -6.35 0.42 6.12
N PHE A 98 -6.54 1.52 5.39
CA PHE A 98 -6.21 2.87 5.83
C PHE A 98 -7.30 3.86 5.43
N THR A 99 -7.56 4.80 6.32
CA THR A 99 -8.28 6.04 6.05
C THR A 99 -7.33 7.10 5.48
N GLN A 100 -7.88 8.12 4.83
CA GLN A 100 -7.06 9.26 4.41
C GLN A 100 -6.32 9.93 5.57
N GLN A 101 -6.93 10.03 6.75
CA GLN A 101 -6.29 10.65 7.91
C GLN A 101 -5.05 9.87 8.34
N GLU A 102 -5.14 8.53 8.43
CA GLU A 102 -3.99 7.70 8.77
C GLU A 102 -2.85 7.86 7.74
N LEU A 103 -3.16 8.02 6.45
CA LEU A 103 -2.15 8.30 5.43
C LEU A 103 -1.51 9.69 5.57
N LEU A 104 -2.29 10.71 5.95
CA LEU A 104 -1.77 12.04 6.24
C LEU A 104 -0.86 12.02 7.47
N ASP A 105 -1.16 11.19 8.46
CA ASP A 105 -0.32 11.02 9.64
C ASP A 105 1.03 10.39 9.27
N PHE A 106 1.04 9.36 8.42
CA PHE A 106 2.29 8.82 7.83
C PHE A 106 3.08 9.89 7.04
N GLN A 107 2.40 10.76 6.30
CA GLN A 107 3.04 11.85 5.57
C GLN A 107 3.66 12.90 6.51
N ALA A 108 3.00 13.21 7.62
CA ALA A 108 3.48 14.17 8.61
C ALA A 108 4.72 13.65 9.35
N GLU A 109 4.72 12.38 9.77
CA GLU A 109 5.85 11.72 10.42
C GLU A 109 7.10 11.67 9.51
N THR A 110 6.88 11.47 8.22
CA THR A 110 7.96 11.43 7.21
C THR A 110 8.47 12.81 6.78
N SER A 111 7.75 13.89 7.07
CA SER A 111 8.17 15.26 6.75
C SER A 111 9.02 15.92 7.85
N SER A 112 8.96 15.40 9.09
CA SER A 112 9.81 15.86 10.19
C SER A 112 11.21 15.25 10.18
N ASP A 113 11.37 14.07 9.58
CA ASP A 113 12.68 13.51 9.24
C ASP A 113 13.04 14.02 7.84
N SER A 114 14.17 14.71 7.68
CA SER A 114 14.62 15.37 6.44
C SER A 114 14.97 14.41 5.29
N ASP A 115 14.40 13.22 5.31
CA ASP A 115 15.04 12.02 4.83
C ASP A 115 13.96 11.06 4.33
N PHE A 116 12.89 11.54 3.67
CA PHE A 116 11.91 10.67 3.02
C PHE A 116 12.59 9.70 2.04
N ASP A 117 13.55 10.22 1.27
CA ASP A 117 14.39 9.42 0.37
C ASP A 117 15.24 8.41 1.18
N THR A 118 15.68 8.77 2.38
CA THR A 118 16.37 7.87 3.31
C THR A 118 15.43 6.93 4.05
N PHE A 119 14.15 7.25 4.28
CA PHE A 119 13.14 6.36 4.86
C PHE A 119 12.80 5.29 3.83
N VAL A 120 12.46 5.69 2.60
CA VAL A 120 12.29 4.78 1.46
C VAL A 120 13.55 3.94 1.27
N LYS A 121 14.76 4.55 1.28
CA LYS A 121 16.03 3.82 1.16
C LYS A 121 16.39 2.96 2.39
N LYS A 122 15.99 3.29 3.61
CA LYS A 122 16.22 2.52 4.85
C LYS A 122 15.24 1.36 4.93
N THR A 123 14.01 1.57 4.47
CA THR A 123 13.07 0.52 4.12
C THR A 123 13.39 -0.20 2.82
N ALA A 124 14.41 0.20 2.04
CA ALA A 124 14.92 -0.48 0.83
C ALA A 124 16.37 -1.02 0.97
N LYS A 125 17.05 -0.74 2.10
CA LYS A 125 18.39 -1.22 2.45
C LYS A 125 18.47 -1.52 3.95
N ARG A 126 17.97 -2.69 4.34
CA ARG A 126 18.43 -3.38 5.56
C ARG A 126 18.88 -4.81 5.26
N VAL A 127 19.53 -5.00 4.11
CA VAL A 127 20.33 -6.21 3.81
C VAL A 127 21.60 -5.79 3.08
N GLN A 128 22.56 -5.25 3.83
CA GLN A 128 24.00 -5.42 3.57
C GLN A 128 24.73 -4.92 4.81
N GLY A 129 24.94 -5.83 5.76
CA GLY A 129 25.72 -5.54 6.96
C GLY A 129 25.31 -6.38 8.14
N GLU A 130 25.40 -7.70 8.02
CA GLU A 130 25.73 -8.63 9.11
C GLU A 130 25.86 -10.03 8.50
N ASP A 131 27.02 -10.28 7.90
CA ASP A 131 27.66 -11.60 7.91
C ASP A 131 29.16 -11.32 7.98
N LYS A 132 29.69 -11.39 9.21
CA LYS A 132 31.10 -11.63 9.48
C LYS A 132 31.24 -13.09 9.90
#